data_AF-A0A7R9Z5I0-F1
#
_entry.id   AF-A0A7R9Z5I0-F1
#
_cell.length_a   1.000
_cell.length_b   1.000
_cell.length_c   1.000
_cell.angle_alpha   90.00
_cell.angle_beta   90.00
_cell.angle_gamma   90.00
#
_symmetry.space_group_name_H-M   'P 1'
#
loop_
_entity.id
_entity.type
_entity.pdbx_description
1 polymer ?
#
loop_
_entity_poly.entity_id
_entity_poly.type
_entity_poly.pdbx_seq_one_letter_code
_entity_poly.pdbx_strand_id
1 'polypeptide(L)'
;EKLEAFGAEHRKIKYKIDHHENSKVATSKHARRTVTPGILVADSVLGSAMEAYHSLPIVTKTYATLAFLTTAACSLEIVSSHKLYFNSKAIMNGEAWRVLTNFLWFGPFGIDFLFHMFFLLRYSKSLEEGSFRGRSADYLWMLLLGGAFMISAAPFVDVLFLGASLTFMMVYVWARRNQYVNMSLLGIFTFTAPYLPWVLLTFSLLLGNSPIVDLLGIASGHLYYFLEDVYPRMTNRRPLRTPGFVRAIFPTDEPIARMVPEADNEPVPPPPEPEEWQEDEDGGLRHRAAAGAAAGGHDVHAQ
;
A
#
# COMPACT_ATOMS: atom_id res chain seq x y z
N GLU A 1 32.92 -27.90 63.74
CA GLU A 1 31.55 -28.43 63.94
C GLU A 1 30.41 -27.51 63.44
N LYS A 2 30.11 -26.36 64.07
CA LYS A 2 28.92 -25.55 63.66
C LYS A 2 28.94 -25.02 62.22
N LEU A 3 30.12 -24.72 61.66
CA LEU A 3 30.27 -24.28 60.26
C LEU A 3 30.13 -25.42 59.24
N GLU A 4 30.48 -26.66 59.62
CA GLU A 4 30.36 -27.82 58.73
C GLU A 4 28.92 -28.33 58.63
N ALA A 5 28.17 -28.25 59.74
CA ALA A 5 26.73 -28.54 59.76
C ALA A 5 25.94 -27.60 58.83
N PHE A 6 26.25 -26.29 58.86
CA PHE A 6 25.62 -25.31 57.98
C PHE A 6 25.94 -25.55 56.49
N GLY A 7 27.19 -25.90 56.17
CA GLY A 7 27.59 -26.25 54.82
C GLY A 7 26.91 -27.51 54.27
N ALA A 8 26.64 -28.51 55.12
CA ALA A 8 25.95 -29.73 54.73
C ALA A 8 24.45 -29.49 54.43
N GLU A 9 23.80 -28.63 55.20
CA GLU A 9 22.39 -28.28 55.02
C GLU A 9 22.17 -27.42 53.77
N HIS A 10 23.07 -26.46 53.52
CA HIS A 10 23.04 -25.63 52.31
C HIS A 10 23.23 -26.47 51.03
N ARG A 11 24.08 -27.50 51.07
CA ARG A 11 24.25 -28.45 49.95
C ARG A 11 22.98 -29.28 49.69
N LYS A 12 22.26 -29.70 50.73
CA LYS A 12 20.99 -30.43 50.58
C LYS A 12 19.88 -29.56 49.97
N ILE A 13 19.80 -28.29 50.38
CA ILE A 13 18.82 -27.34 49.85
C ILE A 13 19.12 -27.07 48.36
N LYS A 14 20.38 -26.80 48.02
CA LYS A 14 20.79 -26.55 46.63
C LYS A 14 20.51 -27.76 45.73
N TYR A 15 20.84 -28.97 46.19
CA TYR A 15 20.53 -30.19 45.45
C TYR A 15 19.02 -30.36 45.21
N LYS A 16 18.18 -30.05 46.20
CA LYS A 16 16.72 -30.17 46.09
C LYS A 16 16.10 -29.14 45.15
N ILE A 17 16.66 -27.92 45.11
CA ILE A 17 16.26 -26.87 44.16
C ILE A 17 16.66 -27.28 42.73
N ASP A 18 17.91 -27.67 42.52
CA ASP A 18 18.43 -28.07 41.21
C ASP A 18 17.68 -29.29 40.64
N HIS A 19 17.31 -30.26 41.49
CA HIS A 19 16.54 -31.44 41.05
C HIS A 19 15.08 -31.09 40.70
N HIS A 20 14.47 -30.17 41.44
CA HIS A 20 13.09 -29.73 41.19
C HIS A 20 13.00 -28.85 39.94
N GLU A 21 14.05 -28.07 39.64
CA GLU A 21 14.17 -27.29 38.41
C GLU A 21 14.42 -28.18 37.19
N ASN A 22 15.34 -29.16 37.29
CA ASN A 22 15.57 -30.12 36.21
C ASN A 22 14.35 -31.02 35.92
N SER A 23 13.57 -31.38 36.93
CA SER A 23 12.31 -32.11 36.77
C SER A 23 11.27 -31.30 35.98
N LYS A 24 11.14 -30.00 36.26
CA LYS A 24 10.26 -29.08 35.52
C LYS A 24 10.72 -28.85 34.07
N VAL A 25 12.03 -28.77 33.84
CA VAL A 25 12.61 -28.66 32.50
C VAL A 25 12.43 -29.95 31.69
N ALA A 26 12.55 -31.13 32.33
CA ALA A 26 12.36 -32.42 31.67
C ALA A 26 10.89 -32.67 31.27
N THR A 27 9.94 -32.26 32.11
CA THR A 27 8.49 -32.33 31.81
C THR A 27 8.08 -31.34 30.72
N SER A 28 8.66 -30.12 30.70
CA SER A 28 8.46 -29.13 29.63
C SER A 28 9.04 -29.56 28.27
N LYS A 29 10.19 -30.26 28.27
CA LYS A 29 10.80 -30.80 27.04
C LYS A 29 10.02 -32.01 26.47
N HIS A 30 9.35 -32.79 27.30
CA HIS A 30 8.49 -33.90 26.84
C HIS A 30 7.12 -33.43 26.34
N ALA A 31 6.56 -32.35 26.89
CA ALA A 31 5.31 -31.76 26.39
C ALA A 31 5.44 -31.12 25.01
N ARG A 32 6.67 -30.81 24.56
CA ARG A 32 6.95 -30.16 23.27
C ARG A 32 7.07 -31.15 22.09
N ARG A 33 6.68 -32.41 22.28
CA ARG A 33 7.00 -33.51 21.35
C ARG A 33 5.80 -34.37 20.95
N THR A 34 4.64 -33.77 20.73
CA THR A 34 3.51 -34.40 20.03
C THR A 34 2.68 -33.38 19.24
N VAL A 35 3.29 -32.33 18.69
CA VAL A 35 2.60 -31.49 17.69
C VAL A 35 2.78 -32.16 16.33
N THR A 36 1.69 -32.70 15.79
CA THR A 36 1.64 -33.32 14.47
C THR A 36 2.21 -32.32 13.44
N PRO A 37 3.08 -32.74 12.50
CA PRO A 37 3.72 -31.83 11.55
C PRO A 37 2.72 -30.95 10.77
N GLY A 38 1.50 -31.44 10.51
CA GLY A 38 0.43 -30.65 9.89
C GLY A 38 -0.07 -29.45 10.71
N ILE A 39 -0.07 -29.56 12.05
CA ILE A 39 -0.49 -28.46 12.94
C ILE A 39 0.60 -27.37 12.97
N LEU A 40 1.87 -27.76 13.02
CA LEU A 40 2.99 -26.82 12.91
C LEU A 40 3.00 -26.05 11.57
N VAL A 41 2.69 -26.73 10.46
CA VAL A 41 2.57 -26.07 9.15
C VAL A 41 1.37 -25.14 9.12
N ALA A 42 0.21 -25.55 9.63
CA ALA A 42 -0.97 -24.69 9.72
C ALA A 42 -0.70 -23.44 10.59
N ASP A 43 -0.07 -23.60 11.75
CA ASP A 43 0.26 -22.50 12.67
C ASP A 43 1.28 -21.53 12.05
N SER A 44 2.27 -22.04 11.31
CA SER A 44 3.25 -21.20 10.61
C SER A 44 2.67 -20.44 9.41
N VAL A 45 1.81 -21.10 8.63
CA VAL A 45 1.07 -20.45 7.52
C VAL A 45 0.12 -19.38 8.07
N LEU A 46 -0.61 -19.70 9.14
CA LEU A 46 -1.52 -18.77 9.79
C LEU A 46 -0.77 -17.60 10.41
N GLY A 47 0.36 -17.85 11.08
CA GLY A 47 1.24 -16.81 11.60
C GLY A 47 1.74 -15.87 10.50
N SER A 48 2.20 -16.44 9.38
CA SER A 48 2.67 -15.67 8.22
C SER A 48 1.55 -14.83 7.59
N ALA A 49 0.36 -15.41 7.44
CA ALA A 49 -0.81 -14.71 6.90
C ALA A 49 -1.29 -13.60 7.83
N MET A 50 -1.26 -13.84 9.14
CA MET A 50 -1.66 -12.87 10.14
C MET A 50 -0.67 -11.71 10.20
N GLU A 51 0.64 -11.98 10.13
CA GLU A 51 1.66 -10.94 10.00
C GLU A 51 1.49 -10.13 8.71
N ALA A 52 1.25 -10.80 7.59
CA ALA A 52 0.95 -10.15 6.31
C ALA A 52 -0.28 -9.24 6.43
N TYR A 53 -1.36 -9.71 7.07
CA TYR A 53 -2.58 -8.93 7.30
C TYR A 53 -2.33 -7.73 8.23
N HIS A 54 -1.60 -7.92 9.33
CA HIS A 54 -1.27 -6.83 10.26
C HIS A 54 -0.42 -5.75 9.59
N SER A 55 0.48 -6.15 8.69
CA SER A 55 1.31 -5.25 7.88
C SER A 55 0.55 -4.44 6.83
N LEU A 56 -0.76 -4.69 6.62
CA LEU A 56 -1.54 -3.94 5.66
C LEU A 56 -1.87 -2.54 6.19
N PRO A 57 -1.77 -1.49 5.34
CA PRO A 57 -2.22 -0.15 5.68
C PRO A 57 -3.76 -0.10 5.77
N ILE A 58 -4.30 0.96 6.37
CA ILE A 58 -5.68 1.00 6.87
C ILE A 58 -6.72 0.83 5.75
N VAL A 59 -6.56 1.54 4.63
CA VAL A 59 -7.56 1.49 3.54
C VAL A 59 -7.49 0.14 2.83
N THR A 60 -6.29 -0.32 2.52
CA THR A 60 -6.07 -1.65 1.91
C THR A 60 -6.64 -2.77 2.79
N LYS A 61 -6.37 -2.71 4.10
CA LYS A 61 -6.84 -3.70 5.08
C LYS A 61 -8.36 -3.72 5.15
N THR A 62 -8.98 -2.55 5.30
CA THR A 62 -10.45 -2.44 5.38
C THR A 62 -11.10 -2.91 4.09
N TYR A 63 -10.56 -2.54 2.92
CA TYR A 63 -11.10 -2.99 1.64
C TYR A 63 -10.98 -4.51 1.47
N ALA A 64 -9.81 -5.10 1.71
CA ALA A 64 -9.60 -6.54 1.61
C ALA A 64 -10.51 -7.34 2.57
N THR A 65 -10.66 -6.86 3.81
CA THR A 65 -11.54 -7.50 4.80
C THR A 65 -13.00 -7.42 4.39
N LEU A 66 -13.47 -6.26 3.93
CA LEU A 66 -14.84 -6.10 3.44
C LEU A 66 -15.11 -6.96 2.21
N ALA A 67 -14.14 -7.05 1.29
CA ALA A 67 -14.25 -7.88 0.10
C ALA A 67 -14.35 -9.37 0.46
N PHE A 68 -13.45 -9.86 1.31
CA PHE A 68 -13.49 -11.24 1.79
C PHE A 68 -14.77 -11.57 2.54
N LEU A 69 -15.20 -10.70 3.47
CA LEU A 69 -16.45 -10.87 4.21
C LEU A 69 -17.67 -10.88 3.30
N THR A 70 -17.69 -10.04 2.27
CA THR A 70 -18.80 -9.98 1.30
C THR A 70 -18.89 -11.29 0.51
N THR A 71 -17.76 -11.78 0.00
CA THR A 71 -17.71 -13.09 -0.68
C THR A 71 -18.13 -14.23 0.26
N ALA A 72 -17.60 -14.26 1.49
CA ALA A 72 -17.96 -15.27 2.49
C ALA A 72 -19.46 -15.24 2.83
N ALA A 73 -20.05 -14.06 3.01
CA ALA A 73 -21.49 -13.90 3.28
C ALA A 73 -22.36 -14.40 2.11
N CYS A 74 -21.90 -14.22 0.87
CA CYS A 74 -22.56 -14.78 -0.31
C CYS A 74 -22.42 -16.30 -0.39
N SER A 75 -21.24 -16.83 -0.07
CA SER A 75 -20.98 -18.28 -0.08
C SER A 75 -21.70 -19.04 1.04
N LEU A 76 -21.97 -18.39 2.17
CA LEU A 76 -22.80 -18.94 3.24
C LEU A 76 -24.30 -18.76 3.00
N GLU A 77 -24.70 -18.25 1.83
CA GLU A 77 -26.09 -17.94 1.45
C GLU A 77 -26.82 -16.97 2.40
N ILE A 78 -26.08 -16.26 3.26
CA ILE A 78 -26.62 -15.23 4.16
C ILE A 78 -27.15 -14.05 3.34
N VAL A 79 -26.44 -13.70 2.26
CA VAL A 79 -26.82 -12.65 1.32
C VAL A 79 -26.83 -13.21 -0.09
N SER A 80 -27.97 -13.13 -0.78
CA SER A 80 -28.04 -13.53 -2.19
C SER A 80 -27.19 -12.59 -3.05
N SER A 81 -26.36 -13.15 -3.93
CA SER A 81 -25.59 -12.41 -4.95
C SER A 81 -26.46 -11.49 -5.82
N HIS A 82 -27.75 -11.81 -5.96
CA HIS A 82 -28.75 -10.97 -6.65
C HIS A 82 -29.03 -9.63 -5.94
N LYS A 83 -28.69 -9.48 -4.66
CA LYS A 83 -28.80 -8.20 -3.95
C LYS A 83 -27.55 -7.32 -4.12
N LEU A 84 -26.47 -7.85 -4.70
CA LEU A 84 -25.21 -7.14 -4.86
C LEU A 84 -24.96 -6.60 -6.27
N TYR A 85 -25.60 -7.15 -7.30
CA TYR A 85 -25.36 -6.67 -8.66
C TYR A 85 -25.80 -5.21 -8.83
N PHE A 86 -25.04 -4.50 -9.65
CA PHE A 86 -25.32 -3.14 -10.04
C PHE A 86 -26.64 -3.06 -10.83
N ASN A 87 -27.63 -2.37 -10.27
CA ASN A 87 -28.89 -2.08 -10.94
C ASN A 87 -29.20 -0.60 -10.80
N SER A 88 -28.97 0.16 -11.87
CA SER A 88 -29.17 1.62 -11.91
C SER A 88 -30.59 2.02 -11.50
N LYS A 89 -31.59 1.24 -11.92
CA LYS A 89 -33.00 1.52 -11.61
C LYS A 89 -33.32 1.29 -10.13
N ALA A 90 -32.73 0.26 -9.53
CA ALA A 90 -32.90 -0.01 -8.10
C ALA A 90 -32.13 0.98 -7.20
N ILE A 91 -30.96 1.43 -7.65
CA ILE A 91 -30.17 2.47 -6.96
C ILE A 91 -30.96 3.80 -6.92
N MET A 92 -31.58 4.19 -8.04
CA MET A 92 -32.45 5.37 -8.10
C MET A 92 -33.70 5.25 -7.20
N ASN A 93 -34.11 4.02 -6.87
CA ASN A 93 -35.25 3.75 -5.99
C ASN A 93 -34.87 3.65 -4.50
N GLY A 94 -33.62 3.97 -4.13
CA GLY A 94 -33.19 4.07 -2.72
C GLY A 94 -32.27 2.96 -2.21
N GLU A 95 -31.87 2.00 -3.06
CA GLU A 95 -30.95 0.91 -2.66
C GLU A 95 -29.48 1.33 -2.75
N ALA A 96 -29.10 2.41 -2.04
CA ALA A 96 -27.77 3.02 -2.12
C ALA A 96 -26.62 2.08 -1.72
N TRP A 97 -26.88 1.07 -0.88
CA TRP A 97 -25.88 0.08 -0.48
C TRP A 97 -25.30 -0.71 -1.66
N ARG A 98 -26.08 -0.88 -2.74
CA ARG A 98 -25.62 -1.56 -3.97
C ARG A 98 -24.44 -0.88 -4.63
N VAL A 99 -24.32 0.43 -4.45
CA VAL A 99 -23.20 1.19 -4.99
C VAL A 99 -21.90 0.69 -4.37
N LEU A 100 -21.88 0.46 -3.06
CA LEU A 100 -20.67 0.03 -2.35
C LEU A 100 -20.44 -1.48 -2.45
N THR A 101 -21.47 -2.30 -2.21
CA THR A 101 -21.35 -3.76 -2.14
C THR A 101 -20.91 -4.38 -3.47
N ASN A 102 -21.24 -3.72 -4.59
CA ASN A 102 -20.84 -4.13 -5.92
C ASN A 102 -19.32 -4.03 -6.20
N PHE A 103 -18.59 -3.15 -5.49
CA PHE A 103 -17.12 -3.08 -5.55
C PHE A 103 -16.44 -4.07 -4.61
N LEU A 104 -17.17 -4.59 -3.63
CA LEU A 104 -16.66 -5.54 -2.64
C LEU A 104 -16.80 -7.00 -3.10
N TRP A 105 -17.66 -7.26 -4.10
CA TRP A 105 -17.89 -8.61 -4.60
C TRP A 105 -16.95 -8.95 -5.77
N PHE A 106 -16.22 -10.06 -5.62
CA PHE A 106 -15.21 -10.54 -6.57
C PHE A 106 -15.54 -11.92 -7.17
N GLY A 107 -16.79 -12.36 -7.07
CA GLY A 107 -17.17 -13.71 -7.47
C GLY A 107 -17.16 -14.74 -6.34
N PRO A 108 -17.59 -15.98 -6.65
CA PRO A 108 -17.54 -17.11 -5.72
C PRO A 108 -16.09 -17.53 -5.44
N PHE A 109 -15.88 -18.30 -4.37
CA PHE A 109 -14.55 -18.86 -4.07
C PHE A 109 -14.06 -19.74 -5.23
N GLY A 110 -12.88 -19.41 -5.74
CA GLY A 110 -12.24 -20.09 -6.86
C GLY A 110 -10.89 -19.47 -7.20
N ILE A 111 -10.24 -20.01 -8.23
CA ILE A 111 -8.94 -19.50 -8.70
C ILE A 111 -9.06 -18.03 -9.15
N ASP A 112 -10.15 -17.68 -9.82
CA ASP A 112 -10.43 -16.31 -10.26
C ASP A 112 -10.48 -15.31 -9.09
N PHE A 113 -11.25 -15.64 -8.05
CA PHE A 113 -11.32 -14.84 -6.82
C PHE A 113 -9.94 -14.67 -6.16
N LEU A 114 -9.14 -15.76 -6.09
CA LEU A 114 -7.81 -15.72 -5.50
C LEU A 114 -6.88 -14.77 -6.25
N PHE A 115 -6.90 -14.77 -7.58
CA PHE A 115 -6.10 -13.84 -8.38
C PHE A 115 -6.55 -12.39 -8.17
N HIS A 116 -7.85 -12.12 -8.18
CA HIS A 116 -8.37 -10.78 -7.93
C HIS A 116 -8.01 -10.26 -6.53
N MET A 117 -8.14 -11.12 -5.51
CA MET A 117 -7.77 -10.78 -4.14
C MET A 117 -6.26 -10.56 -3.99
N PHE A 118 -5.45 -11.39 -4.65
CA PHE A 118 -4.00 -11.23 -4.68
C PHE A 118 -3.59 -9.89 -5.31
N PHE A 119 -4.14 -9.55 -6.48
CA PHE A 119 -3.84 -8.28 -7.14
C PHE A 119 -4.34 -7.08 -6.34
N LEU A 120 -5.54 -7.18 -5.74
CA LEU A 120 -6.05 -6.17 -4.83
C LEU A 120 -5.05 -5.94 -3.70
N LEU A 121 -4.70 -6.97 -2.93
CA LEU A 121 -3.78 -6.83 -1.80
C LEU A 121 -2.40 -6.30 -2.23
N ARG A 122 -1.84 -6.83 -3.32
CA ARG A 122 -0.50 -6.51 -3.78
C ARG A 122 -0.37 -5.08 -4.29
N TYR A 123 -1.33 -4.60 -5.07
CA TYR A 123 -1.26 -3.28 -5.70
C TYR A 123 -1.91 -2.18 -4.85
N SER A 124 -2.97 -2.51 -4.09
CA SER A 124 -3.55 -1.59 -3.10
C SER A 124 -2.52 -1.22 -2.04
N LYS A 125 -1.87 -2.22 -1.42
CA LYS A 125 -0.79 -1.99 -0.45
C LYS A 125 0.33 -1.13 -1.05
N SER A 126 0.79 -1.49 -2.26
CA SER A 126 1.90 -0.77 -2.90
C SER A 126 1.55 0.66 -3.30
N LEU A 127 0.29 0.96 -3.60
CA LEU A 127 -0.17 2.32 -3.86
C LEU A 127 -0.27 3.13 -2.57
N GLU A 128 -0.89 2.57 -1.52
CA GLU A 128 -1.09 3.26 -0.25
C GLU A 128 0.23 3.52 0.49
N GLU A 129 1.16 2.56 0.52
CA GLU A 129 2.48 2.71 1.15
C GLU A 129 3.53 3.39 0.27
N GLY A 130 3.38 3.29 -1.04
CA GLY A 130 4.31 3.85 -2.02
C GLY A 130 3.90 5.25 -2.44
N SER A 131 2.96 5.32 -3.40
CA SER A 131 2.55 6.59 -4.02
C SER A 131 1.80 7.53 -3.07
N PHE A 132 1.05 6.98 -2.12
CA PHE A 132 0.19 7.74 -1.20
C PHE A 132 0.66 7.63 0.27
N ARG A 133 1.95 7.40 0.49
CA ARG A 133 2.52 7.26 1.84
C ARG A 133 2.17 8.47 2.72
N GLY A 134 1.59 8.22 3.89
CA GLY A 134 1.14 9.28 4.81
C GLY A 134 -0.06 10.09 4.31
N ARG A 135 -0.67 9.71 3.18
CA ARG A 135 -1.82 10.36 2.55
C ARG A 135 -2.89 9.34 2.16
N SER A 136 -3.24 8.43 3.09
CA SER A 136 -4.29 7.43 2.88
C SER A 136 -5.64 8.04 2.45
N ALA A 137 -5.92 9.29 2.84
CA ALA A 137 -7.08 10.04 2.37
C ALA A 137 -7.06 10.27 0.84
N ASP A 138 -5.90 10.61 0.26
CA ASP A 138 -5.75 10.80 -1.18
C ASP A 138 -5.89 9.47 -1.93
N TYR A 139 -5.44 8.35 -1.33
CA TYR A 139 -5.65 7.01 -1.87
C TYR A 139 -7.13 6.62 -1.87
N LEU A 140 -7.84 6.82 -0.76
CA LEU A 140 -9.29 6.59 -0.70
C LEU A 140 -10.03 7.45 -1.73
N TRP A 141 -9.61 8.70 -1.88
CA TRP A 141 -10.20 9.60 -2.88
C TRP A 141 -10.00 9.14 -4.32
N MET A 142 -8.82 8.59 -4.65
CA MET A 142 -8.60 7.93 -5.94
C MET A 142 -9.60 6.80 -6.17
N LEU A 143 -9.81 5.93 -5.18
CA LEU A 143 -10.78 4.83 -5.30
C LEU A 143 -12.21 5.34 -5.51
N LEU A 144 -12.60 6.40 -4.79
CA LEU A 144 -13.91 7.02 -4.92
C LEU A 144 -14.11 7.69 -6.29
N LEU A 145 -13.12 8.41 -6.81
CA LEU A 145 -13.17 9.03 -8.13
C LEU A 145 -13.25 7.99 -9.25
N GLY A 146 -12.42 6.96 -9.18
CA GLY A 146 -12.44 5.86 -10.13
C GLY A 146 -13.76 5.08 -10.07
N GLY A 147 -14.25 4.81 -8.87
CA GLY A 147 -15.55 4.20 -8.63
C GLY A 147 -16.69 5.03 -9.19
N ALA A 148 -16.70 6.35 -8.96
CA ALA A 148 -17.70 7.27 -9.51
C ALA A 148 -17.72 7.26 -11.04
N PHE A 149 -16.55 7.29 -11.68
CA PHE A 149 -16.45 7.16 -13.13
C PHE A 149 -17.04 5.83 -13.62
N MET A 150 -16.69 4.72 -12.97
CA MET A 150 -17.20 3.41 -13.35
C MET A 150 -18.72 3.27 -13.10
N ILE A 151 -19.27 3.81 -12.01
CA ILE A 151 -20.72 3.86 -11.75
C ILE A 151 -21.43 4.65 -12.85
N SER A 152 -20.84 5.77 -13.30
CA SER A 152 -21.42 6.56 -14.38
C SER A 152 -21.40 5.83 -15.73
N ALA A 153 -20.36 5.02 -15.97
CA ALA A 153 -20.19 4.26 -17.19
C ALA A 153 -20.99 2.93 -17.21
N ALA A 154 -21.21 2.30 -16.04
CA ALA A 154 -21.81 0.98 -15.91
C ALA A 154 -23.18 0.80 -16.61
N PRO A 155 -24.11 1.77 -16.63
CA PRO A 155 -25.39 1.64 -17.34
C PRO A 155 -25.25 1.54 -18.86
N PHE A 156 -24.12 1.98 -19.43
CA PHE A 156 -23.87 1.97 -20.88
C PHE A 156 -23.21 0.68 -21.37
N VAL A 157 -22.64 -0.11 -20.45
CA VAL A 157 -21.85 -1.32 -20.75
C VAL A 157 -22.45 -2.59 -20.15
N ASP A 158 -23.62 -2.49 -19.50
CA ASP A 158 -24.35 -3.59 -18.86
C ASP A 158 -23.48 -4.46 -17.92
N VAL A 159 -22.60 -3.81 -17.15
CA VAL A 159 -21.69 -4.49 -16.21
C VAL A 159 -22.39 -4.75 -14.88
N LEU A 160 -22.37 -6.03 -14.46
CA LEU A 160 -23.02 -6.50 -13.24
C LEU A 160 -22.22 -6.21 -11.98
N PHE A 161 -20.88 -6.28 -12.04
CA PHE A 161 -19.97 -6.18 -10.89
C PHE A 161 -18.72 -5.36 -11.22
N LEU A 162 -18.33 -4.46 -10.32
CA LEU A 162 -17.25 -3.49 -10.56
C LEU A 162 -16.00 -3.75 -9.69
N GLY A 163 -16.00 -4.78 -8.82
CA GLY A 163 -14.85 -5.12 -7.99
C GLY A 163 -13.58 -5.39 -8.80
N ALA A 164 -13.68 -6.25 -9.82
CA ALA A 164 -12.57 -6.53 -10.74
C ALA A 164 -12.07 -5.27 -11.47
N SER A 165 -12.99 -4.42 -11.95
CA SER A 165 -12.65 -3.15 -12.58
C SER A 165 -11.84 -2.22 -11.66
N LEU A 166 -12.18 -2.15 -10.37
CA LEU A 166 -11.43 -1.34 -9.41
C LEU A 166 -10.02 -1.90 -9.17
N THR A 167 -9.86 -3.23 -9.16
CA THR A 167 -8.54 -3.85 -9.14
C THR A 167 -7.72 -3.50 -10.37
N PHE A 168 -8.30 -3.59 -11.57
CA PHE A 168 -7.62 -3.18 -12.81
C PHE A 168 -7.24 -1.70 -12.83
N MET A 169 -8.09 -0.83 -12.28
CA MET A 169 -7.77 0.59 -12.11
C MET A 169 -6.54 0.78 -11.21
N MET A 170 -6.48 0.12 -10.05
CA MET A 170 -5.32 0.19 -9.14
C MET A 170 -4.05 -0.33 -9.81
N VAL A 171 -4.13 -1.49 -10.47
CA VAL A 171 -3.02 -2.07 -11.23
C VAL A 171 -2.52 -1.08 -12.27
N TYR A 172 -3.43 -0.44 -13.01
CA TYR A 172 -3.09 0.53 -14.05
C TYR A 172 -2.38 1.75 -13.50
N VAL A 173 -2.94 2.40 -12.47
CA VAL A 173 -2.32 3.59 -11.86
C VAL A 173 -0.95 3.24 -11.30
N TRP A 174 -0.83 2.10 -10.61
CA TRP A 174 0.44 1.61 -10.10
C TRP A 174 1.45 1.40 -11.24
N ALA A 175 1.06 0.72 -12.31
CA ALA A 175 1.89 0.42 -13.47
C ALA A 175 2.44 1.68 -14.14
N ARG A 176 1.59 2.70 -14.32
CA ARG A 176 1.99 3.98 -14.93
C ARG A 176 2.89 4.82 -14.05
N ARG A 177 2.75 4.73 -12.73
CA ARG A 177 3.63 5.42 -11.77
C ARG A 177 4.99 4.73 -11.59
N ASN A 178 5.07 3.44 -11.90
CA ASN A 178 6.28 2.63 -11.73
C ASN A 178 6.85 2.14 -13.08
N GLN A 179 6.88 3.00 -14.11
CA GLN A 179 7.15 2.60 -15.49
C GLN A 179 8.47 1.85 -15.74
N TYR A 180 9.49 2.07 -14.91
CA TYR A 180 10.82 1.47 -15.04
C TYR A 180 10.98 0.17 -14.24
N VAL A 181 9.96 -0.25 -13.49
CA VAL A 181 10.01 -1.49 -12.72
C VAL A 181 9.81 -2.67 -13.66
N ASN A 182 10.79 -3.57 -13.68
CA ASN A 182 10.69 -4.84 -14.37
C ASN A 182 9.91 -5.85 -13.52
N MET A 183 8.95 -6.51 -14.14
CA MET A 183 8.12 -7.55 -13.56
C MET A 183 8.38 -8.86 -14.27
N SER A 184 8.18 -9.97 -13.56
CA SER A 184 8.23 -11.31 -14.14
C SER A 184 6.90 -12.01 -13.91
N LEU A 185 6.35 -12.58 -14.96
CA LEU A 185 5.20 -13.48 -14.89
C LEU A 185 5.71 -14.91 -14.76
N LEU A 186 5.43 -15.53 -13.61
CA LEU A 186 5.77 -16.93 -13.31
C LEU A 186 7.27 -17.27 -13.42
N GLY A 187 8.17 -16.27 -13.45
CA GLY A 187 9.60 -16.48 -13.66
C GLY A 187 10.01 -16.71 -15.13
N ILE A 188 9.05 -16.71 -16.06
CA ILE A 188 9.27 -17.12 -17.46
C ILE A 188 9.39 -15.89 -18.37
N PHE A 189 8.50 -14.92 -18.22
CA PHE A 189 8.43 -13.74 -19.07
C PHE A 189 8.68 -12.48 -18.26
N THR A 190 9.69 -11.69 -18.63
CA THR A 190 9.97 -10.39 -18.03
C THR A 190 9.40 -9.27 -18.90
N PHE A 191 8.74 -8.30 -18.26
CA PHE A 191 8.15 -7.14 -18.92
C PHE A 191 8.14 -5.93 -17.98
N THR A 192 8.04 -4.72 -18.53
CA THR A 192 7.96 -3.49 -17.72
C THR A 192 6.56 -3.26 -17.17
N ALA A 193 6.45 -2.66 -15.99
CA ALA A 193 5.20 -2.40 -15.28
C ALA A 193 4.04 -1.85 -16.15
N PRO A 194 4.22 -0.93 -17.13
CA PRO A 194 3.11 -0.43 -17.96
C PRO A 194 2.36 -1.50 -18.76
N TYR A 195 3.00 -2.64 -19.04
CA TYR A 195 2.36 -3.77 -19.74
C TYR A 195 1.54 -4.67 -18.82
N LEU A 196 1.70 -4.53 -17.50
CA LEU A 196 1.03 -5.35 -16.50
C LEU A 196 -0.50 -5.42 -16.68
N PRO A 197 -1.25 -4.32 -16.83
CA PRO A 197 -2.70 -4.40 -16.96
C PRO A 197 -3.14 -5.18 -18.21
N TRP A 198 -2.35 -5.12 -19.28
CA TRP A 198 -2.62 -5.84 -20.53
C TRP A 198 -2.31 -7.34 -20.42
N VAL A 199 -1.25 -7.69 -19.70
CA VAL A 199 -0.94 -9.09 -19.36
C VAL A 199 -2.06 -9.65 -18.50
N LEU A 200 -2.49 -8.93 -17.46
CA LEU A 200 -3.59 -9.37 -16.59
C LEU A 200 -4.92 -9.48 -17.33
N LEU A 201 -5.23 -8.56 -18.25
CA LEU A 201 -6.40 -8.64 -19.13
C LEU A 201 -6.37 -9.93 -19.96
N THR A 202 -5.21 -10.30 -20.49
CA THR A 202 -5.04 -11.54 -21.25
C THR A 202 -5.28 -12.76 -20.37
N PHE A 203 -4.79 -12.78 -19.13
CA PHE A 203 -5.09 -13.85 -18.17
C PHE A 203 -6.57 -13.92 -17.83
N SER A 204 -7.19 -12.78 -17.57
CA SER A 204 -8.61 -12.67 -17.24
C SER A 204 -9.49 -13.25 -18.36
N LEU A 205 -9.14 -12.98 -19.63
CA LEU A 205 -9.77 -13.59 -20.80
C LEU A 205 -9.60 -15.11 -20.84
N LEU A 206 -8.42 -15.63 -20.50
CA LEU A 206 -8.18 -17.08 -20.42
C LEU A 206 -8.98 -17.75 -19.30
N LEU A 207 -9.26 -17.03 -18.22
CA LEU A 207 -10.14 -17.45 -17.12
C LEU A 207 -11.64 -17.36 -17.48
N GLY A 208 -11.99 -16.79 -18.63
CA GLY A 208 -13.37 -16.67 -19.11
C GLY A 208 -14.10 -15.41 -18.64
N ASN A 209 -13.39 -14.43 -18.08
CA ASN A 209 -13.98 -13.17 -17.65
C ASN A 209 -14.30 -12.24 -18.83
N SER A 210 -15.24 -11.33 -18.62
CA SER A 210 -15.60 -10.32 -19.63
C SER A 210 -14.52 -9.25 -19.72
N PRO A 211 -13.90 -9.03 -20.90
CA PRO A 211 -12.87 -7.99 -21.06
C PRO A 211 -13.41 -6.59 -20.87
N ILE A 212 -14.72 -6.37 -21.04
CA ILE A 212 -15.37 -5.06 -20.89
C ILE A 212 -15.19 -4.54 -19.45
N VAL A 213 -15.32 -5.43 -18.46
CA VAL A 213 -15.17 -5.11 -17.04
C VAL A 213 -13.74 -4.63 -16.75
N ASP A 214 -12.76 -5.32 -17.30
CA ASP A 214 -11.35 -5.04 -17.09
C ASP A 214 -10.90 -3.78 -17.84
N LEU A 215 -11.36 -3.62 -19.09
CA LEU A 215 -11.13 -2.43 -19.91
C LEU A 215 -11.75 -1.18 -19.28
N LEU A 216 -12.92 -1.29 -18.66
CA LEU A 216 -13.53 -0.20 -17.91
C LEU A 216 -12.64 0.24 -16.74
N GLY A 217 -12.02 -0.72 -16.04
CA GLY A 217 -11.04 -0.46 -14.99
C GLY A 217 -9.78 0.24 -15.51
N ILE A 218 -9.23 -0.24 -16.63
CA ILE A 218 -8.07 0.35 -17.31
C ILE A 218 -8.38 1.79 -17.76
N ALA A 219 -9.56 2.03 -18.35
CA ALA A 219 -10.00 3.35 -18.78
C ALA A 219 -10.16 4.32 -17.60
N SER A 220 -10.79 3.85 -16.51
CA SER A 220 -10.90 4.62 -15.26
C SER A 220 -9.53 4.99 -14.68
N GLY A 221 -8.60 4.03 -14.65
CA GLY A 221 -7.23 4.26 -14.18
C GLY A 221 -6.47 5.24 -15.07
N HIS A 222 -6.66 5.17 -16.39
CA HIS A 222 -6.07 6.11 -17.33
C HIS A 222 -6.60 7.52 -17.15
N LEU A 223 -7.92 7.68 -17.01
CA LEU A 223 -8.54 8.98 -16.76
C LEU A 223 -8.01 9.60 -15.47
N TYR A 224 -7.95 8.83 -14.38
CA TYR A 224 -7.39 9.28 -13.12
C TYR A 224 -5.92 9.70 -13.27
N TYR A 225 -5.08 8.84 -13.85
CA TYR A 225 -3.67 9.13 -14.08
C TYR A 225 -3.47 10.37 -14.97
N PHE A 226 -4.29 10.54 -16.00
CA PHE A 226 -4.23 11.72 -16.85
C PHE A 226 -4.56 13.00 -16.06
N LEU A 227 -5.64 13.00 -15.28
CA LEU A 227 -6.08 14.18 -14.54
C LEU A 227 -5.20 14.53 -13.33
N GLU A 228 -4.61 13.53 -12.67
CA GLU A 228 -3.77 13.73 -11.48
C GLU A 228 -2.29 13.91 -11.85
N ASP A 229 -1.76 13.11 -12.77
CA ASP A 229 -0.33 13.08 -13.05
C ASP A 229 0.01 13.88 -14.32
N VAL A 230 -0.80 13.90 -15.37
CA VAL A 230 -0.44 14.52 -16.67
C VAL A 230 -0.94 15.96 -16.78
N TYR A 231 -2.20 16.21 -16.43
CA TYR A 231 -2.87 17.49 -16.58
C TYR A 231 -2.21 18.62 -15.75
N PRO A 232 -1.78 18.39 -14.49
CA PRO A 232 -1.11 19.44 -13.73
C PRO A 232 0.26 19.82 -14.31
N ARG A 233 0.97 18.88 -14.96
CA ARG A 233 2.24 19.17 -15.65
C ARG A 233 2.06 20.09 -16.86
N MET A 234 0.85 20.17 -17.43
CA MET A 234 0.54 21.02 -18.58
C MET A 234 -0.04 22.38 -18.18
N THR A 235 -0.87 22.41 -17.12
CA THR A 235 -1.73 23.57 -16.81
C THR A 235 -1.43 24.18 -15.43
N ASN A 236 -0.52 23.60 -14.63
CA ASN A 236 -0.25 23.95 -13.23
C ASN A 236 -1.50 23.98 -12.33
N ARG A 237 -2.61 23.36 -12.75
CA ARG A 237 -3.84 23.23 -11.98
C ARG A 237 -4.03 21.78 -11.56
N ARG A 238 -4.40 21.56 -10.29
CA ARG A 238 -4.70 20.24 -9.72
C ARG A 238 -6.21 20.07 -9.54
N PRO A 239 -6.94 19.55 -10.54
CA PRO A 239 -8.40 19.46 -10.49
C PRO A 239 -8.90 18.45 -9.45
N LEU A 240 -8.13 17.41 -9.13
CA LEU A 240 -8.55 16.30 -8.27
C LEU A 240 -8.17 16.48 -6.79
N ARG A 241 -8.17 17.71 -6.29
CA ARG A 241 -7.82 17.98 -4.89
C ARG A 241 -8.76 17.24 -3.94
N THR A 242 -8.18 16.42 -3.05
CA THR A 242 -8.93 15.68 -2.04
C THR A 242 -9.73 16.62 -1.14
N PRO A 243 -11.07 16.43 -1.04
CA PRO A 243 -11.90 17.28 -0.22
C PRO A 243 -11.64 17.06 1.27
N GLY A 244 -11.84 18.11 2.07
CA GLY A 244 -11.49 18.12 3.50
C GLY A 244 -12.20 17.03 4.33
N PHE A 245 -13.42 16.65 3.95
CA PHE A 245 -14.17 15.61 4.67
C PHE A 245 -13.51 14.22 4.56
N VAL A 246 -12.86 13.90 3.43
CA VAL A 246 -12.13 12.62 3.28
C VAL A 246 -10.85 12.64 4.11
N ARG A 247 -10.19 13.79 4.18
CA ARG A 247 -9.02 13.98 5.05
C ARG A 247 -9.38 13.85 6.52
N ALA A 248 -10.57 14.29 6.92
CA ALA A 248 -11.05 14.20 8.30
C ALA A 248 -11.27 12.75 8.79
N ILE A 249 -11.42 11.76 7.88
CA ILE A 249 -11.58 10.35 8.24
C ILE A 249 -10.27 9.74 8.76
N PHE A 250 -9.12 10.30 8.35
CA PHE A 250 -7.81 9.80 8.75
C PHE A 250 -7.15 10.76 9.74
N PRO A 251 -6.88 10.35 10.99
CA PRO A 251 -6.08 11.15 11.90
C PRO A 251 -4.72 11.38 11.24
N THR A 252 -4.41 12.64 10.97
CA THR A 252 -3.11 13.03 10.45
C THR A 252 -2.16 13.02 11.65
N ASP A 253 -1.42 11.92 11.85
CA ASP A 253 -0.25 11.93 12.71
C ASP A 253 0.78 12.83 12.01
N GLU A 254 0.93 14.05 12.52
CA GLU A 254 1.62 15.22 11.98
C GLU A 254 3.05 15.05 11.40
N PRO A 255 3.63 16.08 10.73
CA PRO A 255 3.06 17.38 10.35
C PRO A 255 3.09 17.60 8.83
N ILE A 256 2.46 18.67 8.38
CA ILE A 256 2.78 19.31 7.10
C ILE A 256 4.29 19.64 7.16
N ALA A 257 5.14 18.75 6.65
CA ALA A 257 6.44 19.15 6.13
C ALA A 257 6.10 20.25 5.14
N ARG A 258 6.40 21.49 5.58
CA ARG A 258 6.04 22.77 4.98
C ARG A 258 5.46 22.59 3.58
N MET A 259 4.22 23.05 3.40
CA MET A 259 3.95 23.84 2.21
C MET A 259 5.09 24.87 2.16
N VAL A 260 6.18 24.54 1.48
CA VAL A 260 6.88 25.54 0.70
C VAL A 260 5.75 25.99 -0.22
N PRO A 261 5.22 27.22 -0.04
CA PRO A 261 4.43 27.81 -1.10
C PRO A 261 5.29 27.61 -2.33
N GLU A 262 4.74 27.05 -3.39
CA GLU A 262 5.43 26.95 -4.66
C GLU A 262 5.90 28.36 -5.00
N ALA A 263 7.14 28.66 -4.61
CA ALA A 263 7.73 29.96 -4.71
C ALA A 263 8.09 30.06 -6.16
N ASP A 264 7.37 30.96 -6.83
CA ASP A 264 7.62 31.39 -8.18
C ASP A 264 9.13 31.43 -8.45
N ASN A 265 9.59 30.61 -9.39
CA ASN A 265 10.76 30.88 -10.24
C ASN A 265 11.99 31.54 -9.59
N GLU A 266 12.45 31.09 -8.42
CA GLU A 266 13.84 31.35 -8.05
C GLU A 266 14.73 30.24 -8.64
N PRO A 267 15.70 30.58 -9.51
CA PRO A 267 16.64 29.59 -10.00
C PRO A 267 17.37 28.98 -8.81
N VAL A 268 17.33 27.65 -8.73
CA VAL A 268 18.13 26.87 -7.78
C VAL A 268 19.56 27.40 -7.89
N PRO A 269 20.16 27.93 -6.79
CA PRO A 269 21.54 28.38 -6.86
C PRO A 269 22.39 27.18 -7.31
N PRO A 270 23.32 27.37 -8.26
CA PRO A 270 24.15 26.28 -8.73
C PRO A 270 24.83 25.63 -7.52
N PRO A 271 25.01 24.29 -7.54
CA PRO A 271 25.73 23.61 -6.47
C PRO A 271 27.07 24.33 -6.26
N PRO A 272 27.53 24.48 -5.01
CA PRO A 272 28.83 25.09 -4.75
C PRO A 272 29.88 24.34 -5.58
N GLU A 273 30.70 25.11 -6.32
CA GLU A 273 31.77 24.53 -7.11
C GLU A 273 32.64 23.65 -6.21
N PRO A 274 33.12 22.50 -6.72
CA PRO A 274 33.99 21.62 -5.94
C PRO A 274 35.20 22.42 -5.43
N GLU A 275 35.46 22.33 -4.14
CA GLU A 275 36.61 22.98 -3.50
C GLU A 275 37.91 22.47 -4.13
N GLU A 276 38.50 23.27 -5.03
CA GLU A 276 39.81 22.98 -5.60
C GLU A 276 40.90 23.27 -4.56
N TRP A 277 41.56 22.19 -4.13
CA TRP A 277 42.78 22.24 -3.35
C TRP A 277 43.98 22.35 -4.30
N GLN A 278 44.71 23.46 -4.24
CA GLN A 278 46.03 23.56 -4.87
C GLN A 278 47.11 23.25 -3.84
N GLU A 279 48.02 22.35 -4.20
CA GLU A 279 49.26 22.12 -3.47
C GLU A 279 50.27 23.20 -3.85
N ASP A 280 50.78 23.92 -2.85
CA ASP A 280 51.89 24.85 -3.03
C ASP A 280 53.18 24.05 -3.31
N GLU A 281 54.17 24.64 -4.01
CA GLU A 281 55.47 23.97 -4.32
C GLU A 281 56.28 23.53 -3.08
N ASP A 282 55.88 23.97 -1.87
CA ASP A 282 56.45 23.58 -0.57
C ASP A 282 55.53 22.64 0.25
N GLY A 283 54.46 22.09 -0.34
CA GLY A 283 53.62 21.05 0.29
C GLY A 283 52.61 21.54 1.34
N GLY A 284 52.24 22.83 1.34
CA GLY A 284 51.17 23.39 2.16
C GLY A 284 49.84 23.50 1.41
N LEU A 285 48.72 23.18 2.06
CA LEU A 285 47.37 23.40 1.53
C LEU A 285 46.82 24.74 2.06
N ARG A 286 46.39 25.65 1.17
CA ARG A 286 45.72 26.91 1.57
C ARG A 286 44.39 27.10 0.83
N HIS A 287 43.38 27.56 1.55
CA HIS A 287 42.07 27.93 1.00
C HIS A 287 42.12 29.28 0.27
N ARG A 288 41.56 29.34 -0.94
CA ARG A 288 41.34 30.61 -1.66
C ARG A 288 39.90 31.07 -1.45
N ALA A 289 39.69 32.19 -0.76
CA ALA A 289 38.37 32.83 -0.70
C ALA A 289 38.04 33.43 -2.08
N ALA A 290 36.92 33.02 -2.68
CA ALA A 290 36.42 33.59 -3.92
C ALA A 290 36.01 35.06 -3.72
N ALA A 291 36.76 35.97 -4.33
CA ALA A 291 36.41 37.38 -4.43
C ALA A 291 35.35 37.57 -5.52
N GLY A 292 34.17 38.08 -5.17
CA GLY A 292 33.20 38.49 -6.19
C GLY A 292 31.74 38.55 -5.73
N ALA A 293 31.40 39.49 -4.84
CA ALA A 293 30.02 39.96 -4.73
C ALA A 293 30.03 41.48 -4.47
N ALA A 294 29.61 42.22 -5.49
CA ALA A 294 29.52 43.67 -5.51
C ALA A 294 28.59 44.20 -4.41
N ALA A 295 29.12 45.03 -3.50
CA ALA A 295 28.32 45.83 -2.60
C ALA A 295 27.90 47.11 -3.33
N GLY A 296 26.63 47.15 -3.75
CA GLY A 296 25.96 48.36 -4.21
C GLY A 296 25.86 49.38 -3.09
N GLY A 297 26.14 50.63 -3.43
CA GLY A 297 26.08 51.76 -2.52
C GLY A 297 24.66 52.09 -2.06
N HIS A 298 24.54 52.39 -0.78
CA HIS A 298 23.50 53.25 -0.24
C HIS A 298 24.12 54.09 0.88
N ASP A 299 24.40 55.34 0.56
CA ASP A 299 24.77 56.38 1.53
C ASP A 299 23.54 56.74 2.38
N VAL A 300 23.69 56.64 3.70
CA VAL A 300 22.76 57.22 4.68
C VAL A 300 23.57 57.89 5.79
N HIS A 301 23.41 59.22 5.88
CA HIS A 301 23.75 60.17 6.96
C HIS A 301 25.22 60.47 7.30
N ALA A 302 25.63 61.74 7.12
CA ALA A 302 25.64 62.74 8.21
C ALA A 302 26.23 64.10 7.77
N GLN A 303 25.38 65.13 7.66
CA GLN A 303 25.52 66.47 8.27
C GLN A 303 24.23 67.27 8.06
#